data_AF-A0A0C2YA50-F1
#
_entry.id   AF-A0A0C2YA50-F1
#
_cell.length_a   1.000
_cell.length_b   1.000
_cell.length_c   1.000
_cell.angle_alpha   90.00
_cell.angle_beta   90.00
_cell.angle_gamma   90.00
#
_symmetry.space_group_name_H-M   'P 1'
#
loop_
_entity.id
_entity.type
_entity.pdbx_description
1 polymer ?
#
loop_
_entity_poly.entity_id
_entity_poly.type
_entity_poly.pdbx_seq_one_letter_code
_entity_poly.pdbx_strand_id
1 'polypeptide(L)'
;MSDHEAAANVSESDGETFSSMSDDEASSNVELLFQQAFAKADPTPFLLQVVKDHPTYEHIEFPLSSAMLKQPRKALLADKLSRLPSPDDYENEVEDYGPTNKYLFHCLLSGLSLKHGLTHNSDMYATMVVGLDPHGPKFPVFNSQDPEVLVVGTCIQLLLHGSVLPTERTGSGYRTSAEEVAKGLKEQKAAGIVKDPRAIQVLELAISHAETGLKPENDRDDVWDLLFPSNQALK
;
A
#
# COMPACT_ATOMS: atom_id res chain seq x y z
N MET A 1 51.75 39.41 54.99
CA MET A 1 50.93 40.46 54.35
C MET A 1 51.57 40.71 52.99
N SER A 2 51.11 40.16 51.88
CA SER A 2 49.71 39.96 51.53
C SER A 2 49.49 38.68 50.72
N ASP A 3 48.33 38.10 50.96
CA ASP A 3 47.79 36.88 50.41
C ASP A 3 47.33 37.10 48.95
N HIS A 4 47.53 36.08 48.11
CA HIS A 4 46.95 36.03 46.77
C HIS A 4 45.93 34.88 46.73
N GLU A 5 44.66 35.27 46.76
CA GLU A 5 43.50 34.40 46.54
C GLU A 5 43.47 33.85 45.12
N ALA A 6 43.24 32.54 45.01
CA ALA A 6 42.94 31.83 43.78
C ALA A 6 41.42 31.79 43.57
N ALA A 7 40.94 32.38 42.47
CA ALA A 7 39.55 32.30 42.06
C ALA A 7 39.30 31.01 41.25
N ALA A 8 38.49 30.12 41.80
CA ALA A 8 37.96 28.95 41.11
C ALA A 8 36.76 29.37 40.24
N ASN A 9 36.86 29.17 38.93
CA ASN A 9 35.79 29.42 37.98
C ASN A 9 35.02 28.10 37.77
N VAL A 10 33.84 28.00 38.37
CA VAL A 10 32.92 26.86 38.23
C VAL A 10 32.02 27.14 37.03
N SER A 11 32.24 26.43 35.92
CA SER A 11 31.36 26.43 34.76
C SER A 11 30.32 25.33 34.93
N GLU A 12 29.10 25.70 35.34
CA GLU A 12 27.92 24.85 35.26
C GLU A 12 27.50 24.75 33.79
N SER A 13 27.72 23.58 33.17
CA SER A 13 27.13 23.24 31.89
C SER A 13 25.82 22.51 32.15
N ASP A 14 24.71 23.23 31.99
CA ASP A 14 23.37 22.63 31.98
C ASP A 14 23.26 21.71 30.76
N GLY A 15 23.45 20.42 31.00
CA GLY A 15 23.22 19.38 30.01
C GLY A 15 21.72 19.23 29.79
N GLU A 16 21.18 19.98 28.82
CA GLU A 16 19.85 19.71 28.25
C GLU A 16 19.83 18.26 27.75
N THR A 17 19.17 17.41 28.52
CA THR A 17 18.97 16.02 28.20
C THR A 17 17.94 15.99 27.07
N PHE A 18 18.39 15.90 25.82
CA PHE A 18 17.51 15.65 24.68
C PHE A 18 16.80 14.32 24.94
N SER A 19 15.56 14.41 25.43
CA SER A 19 14.69 13.26 25.65
C SER A 19 14.34 12.73 24.27
N SER A 20 15.05 11.68 23.85
CA SER A 20 14.70 10.91 22.67
C SER A 20 13.32 10.33 22.90
N MET A 21 12.31 10.85 22.19
CA MET A 21 11.01 10.22 22.09
C MET A 21 11.21 8.75 21.74
N SER A 22 10.59 7.84 22.50
CA SER A 22 10.61 6.43 22.16
C SER A 22 9.75 6.18 20.93
N ASP A 23 10.14 5.21 20.11
CA ASP A 23 9.42 4.85 18.87
C ASP A 23 7.92 4.52 19.13
N ASP A 24 7.59 4.06 20.34
CA ASP A 24 6.22 3.79 20.79
C ASP A 24 5.32 5.04 20.86
N GLU A 25 5.87 6.20 21.25
CA GLU A 25 5.11 7.46 21.31
C GLU A 25 4.86 8.02 19.91
N ALA A 26 5.83 7.87 19.00
CA ALA A 26 5.68 8.27 17.60
C ALA A 26 4.57 7.48 16.90
N SER A 27 4.54 6.15 17.07
CA SER A 27 3.51 5.27 16.51
C SER A 27 2.10 5.60 17.00
N SER A 28 1.96 5.88 18.30
CA SER A 28 0.68 6.25 18.93
C SER A 28 0.08 7.55 18.37
N ASN A 29 0.93 8.51 18.01
CA ASN A 29 0.50 9.78 17.42
C ASN A 29 -0.01 9.61 15.99
N VAL A 30 0.65 8.77 15.18
CA VAL A 30 0.21 8.51 13.80
C VAL A 30 -1.12 7.76 13.76
N GLU A 31 -1.34 6.85 14.71
CA GLU A 31 -2.60 6.12 14.82
C GLU A 31 -3.79 7.08 15.03
N LEU A 32 -3.63 8.06 15.94
CA LEU A 32 -4.63 9.09 16.18
C LEU A 32 -4.88 9.94 14.93
N LEU A 33 -3.84 10.26 14.15
CA LEU A 33 -3.99 11.00 12.90
C LEU A 33 -4.78 10.21 11.86
N PHE A 34 -4.54 8.90 11.73
CA PHE A 34 -5.35 8.03 10.89
C PHE A 34 -6.81 7.95 11.38
N GLN A 35 -7.03 7.81 12.68
CA GLN A 35 -8.39 7.84 13.25
C GLN A 35 -9.09 9.18 12.94
N GLN A 36 -8.40 10.30 13.09
CA GLN A 36 -8.93 11.62 12.74
C GLN A 36 -9.24 11.72 11.25
N ALA A 37 -8.39 11.15 10.39
CA ALA A 37 -8.62 11.08 8.95
C ALA A 37 -9.94 10.36 8.65
N PHE A 38 -10.12 9.17 9.21
CA PHE A 38 -11.30 8.34 9.00
C PHE A 38 -12.59 8.89 9.60
N ALA A 39 -12.50 9.83 10.54
CA ALA A 39 -13.66 10.51 11.11
C ALA A 39 -14.23 11.61 10.19
N LYS A 40 -13.49 12.03 9.13
CA LYS A 40 -13.94 13.05 8.19
C LYS A 40 -14.94 12.50 7.17
N ALA A 41 -15.76 13.40 6.61
CA ALA A 41 -16.71 13.05 5.55
C ALA A 41 -16.01 12.57 4.25
N ASP A 42 -14.84 13.15 3.96
CA ASP A 42 -13.89 12.67 2.95
C ASP A 42 -12.52 12.47 3.62
N PRO A 43 -12.09 11.21 3.86
CA PRO A 43 -10.84 10.93 4.54
C PRO A 43 -9.62 11.09 3.64
N THR A 44 -9.78 11.08 2.31
CA THR A 44 -8.67 10.96 1.34
C THR A 44 -7.63 12.07 1.46
N PRO A 45 -7.98 13.37 1.51
CA PRO A 45 -6.99 14.44 1.62
C PRO A 45 -6.19 14.36 2.93
N PHE A 46 -6.82 13.89 4.00
CA PHE A 46 -6.18 13.82 5.32
C PHE A 46 -5.33 12.55 5.46
N LEU A 47 -5.79 11.40 4.96
CA LEU A 47 -4.98 10.19 4.86
C LEU A 47 -3.71 10.46 4.05
N LEU A 48 -3.84 11.10 2.89
CA LEU A 48 -2.70 11.50 2.07
C LEU A 48 -1.74 12.44 2.80
N GLN A 49 -2.25 13.34 3.64
CA GLN A 49 -1.43 14.23 4.44
C GLN A 49 -0.66 13.46 5.53
N VAL A 50 -1.34 12.58 6.28
CA VAL A 50 -0.73 11.76 7.33
C VAL A 50 0.37 10.86 6.77
N VAL A 51 0.15 10.28 5.59
CA VAL A 51 1.14 9.40 4.96
C VAL A 51 2.35 10.20 4.45
N LYS A 52 2.17 11.45 4.01
CA LYS A 52 3.28 12.35 3.63
C LYS A 52 4.12 12.79 4.84
N ASP A 53 3.46 13.04 5.96
CA ASP A 53 4.13 13.54 7.18
C ASP A 53 4.87 12.41 7.93
N HIS A 54 4.56 11.14 7.62
CA HIS A 54 5.14 9.96 8.26
C HIS A 54 5.54 8.88 7.24
N PRO A 55 6.62 9.08 6.44
CA PRO A 55 6.88 8.29 5.23
C PRO A 55 7.42 6.87 5.47
N THR A 56 7.76 6.48 6.70
CA THR A 56 8.30 5.13 6.93
C THR A 56 7.17 4.10 7.05
N TYR A 57 7.39 2.95 6.42
CA TYR A 57 6.43 1.85 6.34
C TYR A 57 5.88 1.43 7.72
N GLU A 58 6.75 1.33 8.73
CA GLU A 58 6.40 0.98 10.12
C GLU A 58 5.48 2.01 10.79
N HIS A 59 5.61 3.30 10.43
CA HIS A 59 4.73 4.37 10.94
C HIS A 59 3.39 4.44 10.21
N ILE A 60 3.24 3.76 9.06
CA ILE A 60 2.00 3.80 8.27
C ILE A 60 1.21 2.52 8.47
N GLU A 61 1.79 1.34 8.24
CA GLU A 61 1.03 0.09 8.18
C GLU A 61 0.35 -0.26 9.51
N PHE A 62 1.12 -0.27 10.60
CA PHE A 62 0.60 -0.66 11.91
C PHE A 62 -0.41 0.37 12.45
N PRO A 63 -0.12 1.69 12.42
CA PRO A 63 -1.08 2.70 12.87
C PRO A 63 -2.31 2.84 11.97
N LEU A 64 -2.17 2.69 10.65
CA LEU A 64 -3.31 2.68 9.72
C LEU A 64 -4.23 1.49 10.01
N SER A 65 -3.65 0.29 10.15
CA SER A 65 -4.39 -0.94 10.46
C SER A 65 -5.11 -0.83 11.80
N SER A 66 -4.43 -0.34 12.84
CA SER A 66 -5.00 -0.11 14.19
C SER A 66 -6.11 0.95 14.19
N ALA A 67 -5.90 2.08 13.51
CA ALA A 67 -6.88 3.16 13.40
C ALA A 67 -8.15 2.75 12.64
N MET A 68 -8.02 1.92 11.60
CA MET A 68 -9.15 1.38 10.85
C MET A 68 -10.07 0.52 11.71
N LEU A 69 -9.53 -0.21 12.69
CA LEU A 69 -10.28 -1.08 13.59
C LEU A 69 -11.12 -0.32 14.65
N LYS A 70 -10.80 0.96 14.94
CA LYS A 70 -11.35 1.71 16.08
C LYS A 70 -12.49 2.69 15.76
N GLN A 71 -13.01 2.74 14.52
CA GLN A 71 -14.00 3.74 14.08
C GLN A 71 -15.48 3.27 14.17
N PRO A 72 -16.36 3.97 14.93
CA PRO A 72 -17.74 3.53 15.17
C PRO A 72 -18.73 3.76 14.01
N ARG A 73 -18.43 4.66 13.06
CA ARG A 73 -19.28 4.87 11.84
C ARG A 73 -19.14 3.78 10.78
N LYS A 74 -18.38 2.74 11.08
CA LYS A 74 -18.12 1.57 10.25
C LYS A 74 -18.72 0.30 10.85
N ALA A 75 -19.87 0.31 11.51
CA ALA A 75 -20.51 -0.97 11.85
C ALA A 75 -20.70 -1.92 10.64
N LEU A 76 -20.68 -1.40 9.40
CA LEU A 76 -20.74 -2.19 8.16
C LEU A 76 -19.37 -2.54 7.55
N LEU A 77 -18.32 -1.73 7.77
CA LEU A 77 -16.97 -2.00 7.26
C LEU A 77 -16.10 -2.68 8.32
N ALA A 78 -16.27 -2.33 9.60
CA ALA A 78 -15.68 -2.98 10.76
C ALA A 78 -16.33 -4.33 11.09
N ASP A 79 -17.64 -4.59 10.84
CA ASP A 79 -18.17 -5.99 10.91
C ASP A 79 -17.58 -6.88 9.79
N LYS A 80 -17.19 -6.27 8.67
CA LYS A 80 -16.46 -6.96 7.59
C LYS A 80 -14.95 -7.08 7.87
N LEU A 81 -14.34 -6.10 8.53
CA LEU A 81 -12.91 -6.08 8.85
C LEU A 81 -12.57 -6.76 10.20
N SER A 82 -13.50 -6.86 11.16
CA SER A 82 -13.31 -7.55 12.45
C SER A 82 -13.53 -9.06 12.35
N ARG A 83 -13.94 -9.55 11.19
CA ARG A 83 -13.93 -10.97 10.81
C ARG A 83 -12.63 -11.37 10.12
N LEU A 84 -11.72 -10.43 9.91
CA LEU A 84 -10.41 -10.72 9.36
C LEU A 84 -9.52 -11.35 10.44
N PRO A 85 -8.97 -12.55 10.19
CA PRO A 85 -8.03 -13.18 11.12
C PRO A 85 -6.72 -12.40 11.25
N SER A 86 -6.00 -12.63 12.34
CA SER A 86 -4.66 -12.08 12.62
C SER A 86 -3.68 -12.40 11.47
N PRO A 87 -2.61 -11.62 11.26
CA PRO A 87 -1.47 -12.03 10.40
C PRO A 87 -0.85 -13.38 10.80
N ASP A 88 -1.14 -13.91 11.99
CA ASP A 88 -0.71 -15.26 12.38
C ASP A 88 -1.70 -16.37 11.97
N ASP A 89 -2.84 -16.00 11.37
CA ASP A 89 -3.93 -16.90 10.99
C ASP A 89 -4.03 -17.14 9.46
N TYR A 90 -2.98 -16.84 8.67
CA TYR A 90 -2.96 -17.01 7.20
C TYR A 90 -3.15 -18.46 6.70
N GLU A 91 -3.30 -19.44 7.59
CA GLU A 91 -3.45 -20.84 7.20
C GLU A 91 -4.89 -21.27 6.90
N ASN A 92 -5.92 -20.46 7.18
CA ASN A 92 -7.30 -20.91 7.00
C ASN A 92 -8.19 -19.86 6.31
N GLU A 93 -8.66 -20.23 5.12
CA GLU A 93 -9.63 -19.54 4.25
C GLU A 93 -9.06 -18.35 3.45
N VAL A 94 -8.58 -18.67 2.23
CA VAL A 94 -8.43 -17.68 1.16
C VAL A 94 -9.82 -17.12 0.88
N GLU A 95 -10.12 -15.91 1.35
CA GLU A 95 -11.36 -15.23 0.99
C GLU A 95 -11.47 -15.11 -0.53
N ASP A 96 -12.64 -15.48 -1.06
CA ASP A 96 -12.99 -15.34 -2.47
C ASP A 96 -12.72 -13.91 -2.99
N TYR A 97 -12.50 -13.81 -4.31
CA TYR A 97 -12.40 -12.55 -5.02
C TYR A 97 -13.50 -11.55 -4.61
N GLY A 98 -13.13 -10.34 -4.18
CA GLY A 98 -14.09 -9.32 -3.75
C GLY A 98 -13.49 -8.14 -2.98
N PRO A 99 -14.32 -7.17 -2.56
CA PRO A 99 -13.86 -5.96 -1.86
C PRO A 99 -13.35 -6.20 -0.43
N THR A 100 -13.60 -7.39 0.14
CA THR A 100 -13.04 -7.80 1.45
C THR A 100 -11.71 -8.52 1.32
N ASN A 101 -11.32 -8.89 0.09
CA ASN A 101 -10.06 -9.57 -0.16
C ASN A 101 -8.89 -8.68 0.27
N LYS A 102 -8.17 -9.12 1.31
CA LYS A 102 -7.06 -8.38 1.92
C LYS A 102 -5.96 -8.09 0.92
N TYR A 103 -5.60 -9.07 0.08
CA TYR A 103 -4.52 -8.92 -0.88
C TYR A 103 -4.80 -7.78 -1.86
N LEU A 104 -6.01 -7.71 -2.43
CA LEU A 104 -6.40 -6.62 -3.32
C LEU A 104 -6.34 -5.25 -2.63
N PHE A 105 -6.72 -5.17 -1.35
CA PHE A 105 -6.58 -3.95 -0.58
C PHE A 105 -5.11 -3.56 -0.34
N HIS A 106 -4.23 -4.52 -0.06
CA HIS A 106 -2.78 -4.26 0.04
C HIS A 106 -2.21 -3.78 -1.31
N CYS A 107 -2.65 -4.34 -2.44
CA CYS A 107 -2.28 -3.85 -3.77
C CYS A 107 -2.70 -2.39 -4.01
N LEU A 108 -3.90 -2.01 -3.57
CA LEU A 108 -4.37 -0.62 -3.61
C LEU A 108 -3.46 0.31 -2.79
N LEU A 109 -3.17 -0.04 -1.54
CA LEU A 109 -2.28 0.75 -0.67
C LEU A 109 -0.86 0.85 -1.24
N SER A 110 -0.34 -0.25 -1.78
CA SER A 110 0.97 -0.30 -2.43
C SER A 110 1.02 0.60 -3.66
N GLY A 111 0.02 0.53 -4.54
CA GLY A 111 -0.07 1.40 -5.73
C GLY A 111 -0.10 2.88 -5.37
N LEU A 112 -0.91 3.26 -4.37
CA LEU A 112 -0.97 4.64 -3.85
C LEU A 112 0.36 5.09 -3.24
N SER A 113 1.02 4.21 -2.49
CA SER A 113 2.29 4.51 -1.85
C SER A 113 3.39 4.77 -2.89
N LEU A 114 3.43 3.97 -3.96
CA LEU A 114 4.33 4.16 -5.08
C LEU A 114 4.03 5.46 -5.84
N LYS A 115 2.75 5.70 -6.18
CA LYS A 115 2.29 6.91 -6.88
C LYS A 115 2.74 8.19 -6.20
N HIS A 116 2.64 8.24 -4.87
CA HIS A 116 2.97 9.43 -4.09
C HIS A 116 4.41 9.45 -3.55
N GLY A 117 5.25 8.47 -3.92
CA GLY A 117 6.65 8.41 -3.48
C GLY A 117 6.82 8.19 -1.97
N LEU A 118 5.85 7.53 -1.34
CA LEU A 118 5.79 7.33 0.11
C LEU A 118 6.71 6.20 0.55
N THR A 119 6.77 5.13 -0.25
CA THR A 119 7.68 4.01 -0.04
C THR A 119 8.10 3.39 -1.36
N HIS A 120 9.30 2.81 -1.39
CA HIS A 120 9.82 2.06 -2.52
C HIS A 120 10.59 0.85 -2.00
N ASN A 121 9.90 -0.28 -1.82
CA ASN A 121 10.54 -1.55 -1.49
C ASN A 121 10.53 -2.49 -2.71
N SER A 122 11.46 -3.45 -2.74
CA SER A 122 11.53 -4.46 -3.79
C SER A 122 10.29 -5.35 -3.83
N ASP A 123 9.64 -5.55 -2.68
CA ASP A 123 8.54 -6.49 -2.53
C ASP A 123 7.28 -6.02 -3.26
N MET A 124 6.99 -4.71 -3.25
CA MET A 124 5.90 -4.10 -4.01
C MET A 124 6.08 -4.26 -5.53
N TYR A 125 7.33 -4.30 -6.01
CA TYR A 125 7.59 -4.58 -7.42
C TYR A 125 7.54 -6.09 -7.71
N ALA A 126 7.98 -6.91 -6.77
CA ALA A 126 7.87 -8.37 -6.90
C ALA A 126 6.41 -8.82 -7.01
N THR A 127 5.47 -8.21 -6.27
CA THR A 127 4.04 -8.54 -6.40
C THR A 127 3.50 -8.25 -7.80
N MET A 128 3.93 -7.15 -8.43
CA MET A 128 3.54 -6.85 -9.81
C MET A 128 4.02 -7.94 -10.78
N VAL A 129 5.28 -8.36 -10.66
CA VAL A 129 5.87 -9.42 -11.49
C VAL A 129 5.14 -10.75 -11.30
N VAL A 130 4.74 -11.07 -10.06
CA VAL A 130 3.97 -12.29 -9.77
C VAL A 130 2.63 -12.31 -10.52
N GLY A 131 1.87 -11.22 -10.55
CA GLY A 131 0.61 -11.19 -11.31
C GLY A 131 0.78 -11.17 -12.83
N LEU A 132 1.98 -10.92 -13.37
CA LEU A 132 2.25 -11.08 -14.80
C LEU A 132 2.46 -12.54 -15.21
N ASP A 133 2.90 -13.39 -14.27
CA ASP A 133 3.10 -14.83 -14.46
C ASP A 133 2.78 -15.58 -13.16
N PRO A 134 1.48 -15.71 -12.79
CA PRO A 134 1.07 -16.27 -11.50
C PRO A 134 1.37 -17.77 -11.36
N HIS A 135 1.72 -18.45 -12.46
CA HIS A 135 2.15 -19.85 -12.48
C HIS A 135 3.66 -20.02 -12.66
N GLY A 136 4.40 -18.91 -12.70
CA GLY A 136 5.83 -18.88 -12.92
C GLY A 136 6.60 -19.51 -11.75
N PRO A 137 7.76 -20.14 -12.02
CA PRO A 137 8.59 -20.77 -10.99
C PRO A 137 9.33 -19.75 -10.10
N LYS A 138 9.15 -18.44 -10.36
CA LYS A 138 10.10 -17.40 -9.93
C LYS A 138 9.90 -16.91 -8.51
N PHE A 139 8.77 -17.20 -7.86
CA PHE A 139 8.52 -16.69 -6.52
C PHE A 139 7.91 -17.77 -5.64
N PRO A 140 8.37 -17.91 -4.37
CA PRO A 140 7.61 -18.65 -3.38
C PRO A 140 6.24 -17.99 -3.31
N VAL A 141 5.22 -18.73 -3.76
CA VAL A 141 3.84 -18.30 -3.88
C VAL A 141 3.49 -17.50 -2.63
N PHE A 142 3.17 -16.21 -2.76
CA PHE A 142 2.46 -15.49 -1.71
C PHE A 142 1.22 -16.35 -1.44
N ASN A 143 1.27 -17.11 -0.35
CA ASN A 143 0.40 -18.22 0.05
C ASN A 143 -0.87 -18.40 -0.79
N SER A 144 -0.94 -19.50 -1.55
CA SER A 144 -2.16 -20.09 -2.14
C SER A 144 -3.18 -19.14 -2.79
N GLN A 145 -2.78 -17.93 -3.19
CA GLN A 145 -3.71 -16.94 -3.72
C GLN A 145 -4.25 -17.42 -5.07
N ASP A 146 -5.54 -17.16 -5.30
CA ASP A 146 -6.15 -17.38 -6.61
C ASP A 146 -5.36 -16.57 -7.67
N PRO A 147 -4.92 -17.18 -8.78
CA PRO A 147 -4.29 -16.47 -9.89
C PRO A 147 -5.07 -15.22 -10.33
N GLU A 148 -6.40 -15.24 -10.28
CA GLU A 148 -7.25 -14.08 -10.59
C GLU A 148 -6.94 -12.89 -9.67
N VAL A 149 -6.80 -13.14 -8.37
CA VAL A 149 -6.50 -12.11 -7.36
C VAL A 149 -5.11 -11.51 -7.58
N LEU A 150 -4.12 -12.34 -7.94
CA LEU A 150 -2.77 -11.88 -8.25
C LEU A 150 -2.76 -10.96 -9.48
N VAL A 151 -3.42 -11.38 -10.57
CA VAL A 151 -3.51 -10.59 -11.81
C VAL A 151 -4.22 -9.26 -11.55
N VAL A 152 -5.34 -9.27 -10.82
CA VAL A 152 -6.10 -8.06 -10.51
C VAL A 152 -5.32 -7.13 -9.58
N GLY A 153 -4.62 -7.67 -8.58
CA GLY A 153 -3.72 -6.89 -7.72
C GLY A 153 -2.64 -6.16 -8.51
N THR A 154 -2.00 -6.84 -9.47
CA THR A 154 -1.05 -6.22 -10.40
C THR A 154 -1.71 -5.11 -11.23
N CYS A 155 -2.92 -5.32 -11.73
CA CYS A 155 -3.64 -4.28 -12.48
C CYS A 155 -3.93 -3.04 -11.64
N ILE A 156 -4.35 -3.21 -10.38
CA ILE A 156 -4.57 -2.10 -9.43
C ILE A 156 -3.29 -1.29 -9.25
N GLN A 157 -2.17 -1.97 -8.95
CA GLN A 157 -0.88 -1.31 -8.73
C GLN A 157 -0.39 -0.55 -9.96
N LEU A 158 -0.49 -1.15 -11.15
CA LEU A 158 -0.08 -0.53 -12.42
C LEU A 158 -0.93 0.69 -12.78
N LEU A 159 -2.24 0.61 -12.56
CA LEU A 159 -3.17 1.71 -12.88
C LEU A 159 -3.04 2.89 -11.91
N LEU A 160 -2.56 2.66 -10.68
CA LEU A 160 -2.31 3.72 -9.70
C LEU A 160 -0.94 4.37 -9.88
N HIS A 161 0.11 3.56 -10.05
CA HIS A 161 1.48 4.04 -10.11
C HIS A 161 1.87 4.59 -11.50
N GLY A 162 1.27 4.05 -12.56
CA GLY A 162 1.44 4.49 -13.95
C GLY A 162 2.87 4.71 -14.40
N SER A 163 3.80 3.89 -13.90
CA SER A 163 5.21 3.97 -14.25
C SER A 163 5.79 2.59 -14.45
N VAL A 164 6.76 2.52 -15.36
CA VAL A 164 7.59 1.34 -15.61
C VAL A 164 8.31 0.96 -14.31
N LEU A 165 8.35 -0.32 -13.97
CA LEU A 165 9.05 -0.82 -12.77
C LEU A 165 10.49 -0.26 -12.80
N PRO A 166 10.91 0.52 -11.79
CA PRO A 166 12.06 1.40 -11.90
C PRO A 166 13.33 0.63 -12.22
N THR A 167 14.11 1.25 -13.09
CA THR A 167 15.19 0.65 -13.85
C THR A 167 16.56 0.74 -13.20
N GLU A 168 16.79 1.53 -12.13
CA GLU A 168 18.16 1.85 -11.71
C GLU A 168 18.55 1.50 -10.26
N ARG A 169 17.64 1.49 -9.29
CA ARG A 169 18.00 1.28 -7.87
C ARG A 169 17.74 -0.11 -7.30
N THR A 170 16.88 -0.91 -7.92
CA THR A 170 16.36 -2.19 -7.37
C THR A 170 17.13 -3.43 -7.84
N GLY A 171 18.26 -3.24 -8.53
CA GLY A 171 19.00 -4.33 -9.17
C GLY A 171 18.37 -4.76 -10.51
N SER A 172 19.17 -5.37 -11.38
CA SER A 172 18.75 -5.75 -12.73
C SER A 172 17.63 -6.80 -12.79
N GLY A 173 17.26 -7.41 -11.66
CA GLY A 173 16.33 -8.55 -11.58
C GLY A 173 14.84 -8.21 -11.70
N TYR A 174 14.44 -6.95 -11.46
CA TYR A 174 13.02 -6.53 -11.47
C TYR A 174 12.66 -5.58 -12.60
N ARG A 175 13.51 -5.52 -13.63
CA ARG A 175 13.24 -4.71 -14.82
C ARG A 175 12.17 -5.40 -15.65
N THR A 176 11.03 -4.73 -15.82
CA THR A 176 9.99 -5.16 -16.76
C THR A 176 9.58 -3.95 -17.58
N SER A 177 9.77 -4.02 -18.90
CA SER A 177 9.38 -2.93 -19.79
C SER A 177 7.86 -2.84 -19.91
N ALA A 178 7.34 -1.70 -20.37
CA ALA A 178 5.90 -1.55 -20.60
C ALA A 178 5.38 -2.58 -21.62
N GLU A 179 6.19 -2.94 -22.63
CA GLU A 179 5.89 -3.99 -23.60
C GLU A 179 5.82 -5.38 -22.94
N GLU A 180 6.72 -5.69 -22.02
CA GLU A 180 6.70 -6.95 -21.27
C GLU A 180 5.49 -7.03 -20.33
N VAL A 181 5.13 -5.92 -19.67
CA VAL A 181 3.89 -5.81 -18.88
C VAL A 181 2.67 -6.05 -19.77
N ALA A 182 2.58 -5.34 -20.90
CA ALA A 182 1.45 -5.48 -21.82
C ALA A 182 1.33 -6.91 -22.35
N LYS A 183 2.46 -7.54 -22.67
CA LYS A 183 2.51 -8.94 -23.11
C LYS A 183 2.01 -9.88 -22.01
N GLY A 184 2.53 -9.77 -20.78
CA GLY A 184 2.12 -10.62 -19.66
C GLY A 184 0.62 -10.50 -19.38
N LEU A 185 0.09 -9.29 -19.27
CA LEU A 185 -1.34 -9.07 -19.02
C LEU A 185 -2.23 -9.63 -20.16
N LYS A 186 -1.82 -9.50 -21.42
CA LYS A 186 -2.53 -10.10 -22.56
C LYS A 186 -2.53 -11.63 -22.51
N GLU A 187 -1.42 -12.23 -22.09
CA GLU A 187 -1.34 -13.68 -21.89
C GLU A 187 -2.31 -14.14 -20.80
N GLN A 188 -2.39 -13.42 -19.67
CA GLN A 188 -3.35 -13.71 -18.60
C GLN A 188 -4.81 -13.55 -19.07
N LYS A 189 -5.09 -12.52 -19.88
CA LYS A 189 -6.41 -12.32 -20.51
C LYS A 189 -6.75 -13.49 -21.45
N ALA A 190 -5.82 -13.89 -22.32
CA ALA A 190 -6.02 -14.97 -23.28
C ALA A 190 -6.20 -16.34 -22.60
N ALA A 191 -5.55 -16.55 -21.46
CA ALA A 191 -5.70 -17.74 -20.63
C ALA A 191 -7.04 -17.78 -19.87
N GLY A 192 -7.80 -16.69 -19.84
CA GLY A 192 -9.08 -16.62 -19.13
C GLY A 192 -8.92 -16.73 -17.61
N ILE A 193 -7.78 -16.26 -17.07
CA ILE A 193 -7.49 -16.28 -15.63
C ILE A 193 -8.48 -15.41 -14.86
N VAL A 194 -8.74 -14.20 -15.37
CA VAL A 194 -9.67 -13.24 -14.78
C VAL A 194 -11.08 -13.50 -15.32
N LYS A 195 -12.03 -13.78 -14.43
CA LYS A 195 -13.38 -14.22 -14.75
C LYS A 195 -14.42 -13.16 -14.44
N ASP A 196 -14.20 -12.34 -13.41
CA ASP A 196 -15.14 -11.28 -13.04
C ASP A 196 -15.22 -10.20 -14.16
N PRO A 197 -16.43 -9.82 -14.63
CA PRO A 197 -16.57 -8.86 -15.72
C PRO A 197 -15.97 -7.47 -15.44
N ARG A 198 -15.96 -7.01 -14.19
CA ARG A 198 -15.36 -5.72 -13.82
C ARG A 198 -13.85 -5.84 -13.72
N ALA A 199 -13.36 -6.96 -13.19
CA ALA A 199 -11.94 -7.30 -13.22
C ALA A 199 -11.38 -7.34 -14.65
N ILE A 200 -12.15 -7.91 -15.60
CA ILE A 200 -11.79 -7.91 -17.02
C ILE A 200 -11.67 -6.49 -17.56
N GLN A 201 -12.59 -5.58 -17.23
CA GLN A 201 -12.50 -4.17 -17.65
C GLN A 201 -11.23 -3.49 -17.11
N VAL A 202 -10.89 -3.75 -15.85
CA VAL A 202 -9.67 -3.22 -15.23
C VAL A 202 -8.42 -3.82 -15.86
N LEU A 203 -8.40 -5.11 -16.18
CA LEU A 203 -7.33 -5.77 -16.92
C LEU A 203 -7.14 -5.16 -18.32
N GLU A 204 -8.23 -4.93 -19.05
CA GLU A 204 -8.21 -4.28 -20.36
C GLU A 204 -7.65 -2.86 -20.31
N LEU A 205 -8.01 -2.10 -19.28
CA LEU A 205 -7.49 -0.76 -19.06
C LEU A 205 -5.99 -0.80 -18.75
N ALA A 206 -5.55 -1.70 -17.89
CA ALA A 206 -4.12 -1.88 -17.57
C ALA A 206 -3.30 -2.29 -18.81
N ILE A 207 -3.83 -3.18 -19.66
CA ILE A 207 -3.22 -3.53 -20.95
C ILE A 207 -3.07 -2.28 -21.83
N SER A 208 -4.13 -1.48 -21.97
CA SER A 208 -4.09 -0.26 -22.78
C SER A 208 -3.06 0.75 -22.28
N HIS A 209 -2.94 0.92 -20.96
CA HIS A 209 -1.93 1.81 -20.38
C HIS A 209 -0.51 1.28 -20.62
N ALA A 210 -0.30 -0.03 -20.49
CA ALA A 210 0.98 -0.65 -20.78
C ALA A 210 1.39 -0.50 -22.24
N GLU A 211 0.46 -0.65 -23.19
CA GLU A 211 0.72 -0.45 -24.63
C GLU A 211 1.10 0.99 -24.98
N THR A 212 0.68 1.97 -24.19
CA THR A 212 1.03 3.38 -24.38
C THR A 212 2.25 3.83 -23.58
N GLY A 213 2.88 2.90 -22.84
CA GLY A 213 4.14 3.12 -22.14
C GLY A 213 4.03 3.39 -20.65
N LEU A 214 2.88 3.12 -20.00
CA LEU A 214 2.61 3.41 -18.57
C LEU A 214 3.01 4.85 -18.21
N LYS A 215 2.18 5.80 -18.63
CA LYS A 215 2.44 7.23 -18.40
C LYS A 215 1.63 7.75 -17.21
N PRO A 216 2.17 8.63 -16.36
CA PRO A 216 1.47 9.17 -15.19
C PRO A 216 0.15 9.89 -15.53
N GLU A 217 0.02 10.48 -16.72
CA GLU A 217 -1.24 11.11 -17.15
C GLU A 217 -2.42 10.13 -17.26
N ASN A 218 -2.15 8.84 -17.28
CA ASN A 218 -3.15 7.80 -17.36
C ASN A 218 -3.50 7.20 -15.99
N ASP A 219 -2.94 7.68 -14.87
CA ASP A 219 -3.23 7.12 -13.55
C ASP A 219 -4.74 7.16 -13.20
N ARG A 220 -5.23 6.12 -12.52
CA ARG A 220 -6.64 5.94 -12.16
C ARG A 220 -6.82 5.80 -10.66
N ASP A 221 -7.11 6.92 -10.00
CA ASP A 221 -7.45 6.93 -8.57
C ASP A 221 -8.81 6.24 -8.28
N ASP A 222 -9.64 6.05 -9.30
CA ASP A 222 -10.96 5.42 -9.20
C ASP A 222 -10.96 3.90 -9.48
N VAL A 223 -9.78 3.27 -9.61
CA VAL A 223 -9.68 1.83 -9.96
C VAL A 223 -10.45 0.92 -8.99
N TRP A 224 -10.51 1.28 -7.71
CA TRP A 224 -11.26 0.52 -6.72
C TRP A 224 -12.78 0.61 -6.92
N ASP A 225 -13.28 1.79 -7.29
CA ASP A 225 -14.70 2.01 -7.59
C ASP A 225 -15.12 1.33 -8.90
N LEU A 226 -14.19 1.16 -9.85
CA LEU A 226 -14.41 0.38 -11.08
C LEU A 226 -14.59 -1.11 -10.77
N LEU A 227 -13.76 -1.67 -9.88
CA LEU A 227 -13.86 -3.08 -9.46
C LEU A 227 -15.10 -3.32 -8.58
N PHE A 228 -15.31 -2.45 -7.60
CA PHE A 228 -16.30 -2.65 -6.54
C PHE A 228 -17.20 -1.42 -6.36
N PRO A 229 -18.02 -1.07 -7.37
CA PRO A 229 -18.93 0.05 -7.26
C PRO A 229 -19.85 -0.12 -6.05
N SER A 230 -19.98 0.95 -5.28
CA SER A 230 -20.95 1.04 -4.21
C SER A 230 -22.34 0.79 -4.80
N ASN A 231 -23.09 -0.19 -4.29
CA ASN A 231 -24.46 -0.52 -4.70
C ASN A 231 -25.45 0.63 -4.38
N GLN A 232 -25.23 1.85 -4.86
CA GLN A 232 -26.11 3.00 -4.67
C GLN A 232 -27.34 2.98 -5.60
N ALA A 233 -27.56 1.88 -6.34
CA ALA A 233 -28.67 1.72 -7.27
C ALA A 233 -29.65 0.61 -6.85
N LEU A 234 -29.98 0.53 -5.56
CA LEU A 234 -31.26 -0.05 -5.12
C LEU A 234 -32.07 1.08 -4.49
N LYS A 235 -32.71 1.89 -5.34
CA LYS A 235 -33.84 2.75 -5.00
C LYS A 235 -35.08 2.19 -5.65
#